data_AF-A0A4Y9F4X3-F1
#
_entry.id   AF-A0A4Y9F4X3-F1
#
_cell.length_a   1.000
_cell.length_b   1.000
_cell.length_c   1.000
_cell.angle_alpha   90.00
_cell.angle_beta   90.00
_cell.angle_gamma   90.00
#
_symmetry.space_group_name_H-M   'P 1'
#
loop_
_entity.id
_entity.type
_entity.pdbx_description
1 polymer ?
#
loop_
_entity_poly.entity_id
_entity_poly.type
_entity_poly.pdbx_seq_one_letter_code
_entity_poly.pdbx_strand_id
1 'polypeptide(L)'
;MPPIHDSHEELCGGIRALNFRVDKGADVPPYSQLRRAIIAARASGALAAGDRLPPMRALAAETGLAVNTVAKAYKELEAAGAIETHGRAGSFITALDSTAHKAQTLTEKYITAMRKLGFEDQQIHETLDHMLGFES
;
A
#
# COMPACT_ATOMS: atom_id res chain seq x y z
N MET A 1 38.26 18.50 -12.11
CA MET A 1 37.94 17.13 -12.55
C MET A 1 36.99 16.56 -11.52
N PRO A 2 35.67 16.49 -11.79
CA PRO A 2 34.75 15.85 -10.86
C PRO A 2 35.01 14.33 -10.87
N PRO A 3 34.77 13.62 -9.75
CA PRO A 3 34.91 12.17 -9.70
C PRO A 3 33.81 11.52 -10.56
N ILE A 4 34.20 10.46 -11.27
CA ILE A 4 33.32 9.59 -12.03
C ILE A 4 32.65 8.70 -10.98
N HIS A 5 31.43 9.04 -10.55
CA HIS A 5 30.62 8.13 -9.75
C HIS A 5 30.06 7.05 -10.68
N ASP A 6 30.50 5.82 -10.44
CA ASP A 6 29.96 4.59 -11.03
C ASP A 6 28.44 4.54 -10.86
N SER A 7 27.71 4.47 -11.96
CA SER A 7 26.25 4.54 -12.04
C SER A 7 25.51 3.26 -11.57
N HIS A 8 26.03 2.55 -10.55
CA HIS A 8 25.46 1.29 -10.09
C HIS A 8 25.07 1.25 -8.60
N GLU A 9 25.25 2.31 -7.83
CA GLU A 9 25.08 2.28 -6.35
C GLU A 9 23.79 2.94 -5.80
N GLU A 10 22.83 3.34 -6.65
CA GLU A 10 21.56 3.98 -6.22
C GLU A 10 20.33 3.03 -6.18
N LEU A 11 20.53 1.71 -6.16
CA LEU A 11 19.41 0.76 -6.26
C LEU A 11 18.87 0.17 -4.95
N CYS A 12 19.42 0.44 -3.76
CA CYS A 12 19.09 -0.38 -2.58
C CYS A 12 18.87 0.38 -1.25
N GLY A 13 18.08 1.45 -1.24
CA GLY A 13 17.51 2.00 0.00
C GLY A 13 16.28 1.21 0.49
N GLY A 14 15.25 1.12 -0.35
CA GLY A 14 13.94 0.55 0.04
C GLY A 14 13.89 -0.98 0.20
N ILE A 15 14.83 -1.73 -0.40
CA ILE A 15 14.82 -3.20 -0.38
C ILE A 15 15.15 -3.75 1.02
N ARG A 16 16.22 -3.22 1.64
CA ARG A 16 16.69 -3.68 2.96
C ARG A 16 15.68 -3.40 4.08
N ALA A 17 14.86 -2.37 3.93
CA ALA A 17 13.88 -1.96 4.92
C ALA A 17 12.68 -2.93 5.01
N LEU A 18 12.36 -3.66 3.93
CA LEU A 18 11.13 -4.44 3.90
C LEU A 18 11.24 -5.79 4.63
N ASN A 19 12.45 -6.36 4.73
CA ASN A 19 12.78 -7.68 5.34
C ASN A 19 11.60 -8.68 5.36
N PHE A 20 10.95 -8.86 4.20
CA PHE A 20 9.69 -9.57 4.08
C PHE A 20 9.90 -10.95 3.47
N ARG A 21 9.24 -11.96 4.05
CA ARG A 21 9.13 -13.30 3.49
C ARG A 21 7.66 -13.70 3.44
N VAL A 22 7.25 -14.30 2.33
CA VAL A 22 5.90 -14.84 2.19
C VAL A 22 5.74 -16.08 3.05
N ASP A 23 4.66 -16.12 3.84
CA ASP A 23 4.22 -17.33 4.52
C ASP A 23 3.20 -18.05 3.63
N LYS A 24 3.58 -19.21 3.08
CA LYS A 24 2.72 -20.00 2.20
C LYS A 24 1.70 -20.85 2.96
N GLY A 25 1.86 -21.01 4.27
CA GLY A 25 0.93 -21.75 5.12
C GLY A 25 -0.19 -20.90 5.72
N ALA A 26 -0.09 -19.57 5.61
CA ALA A 26 -1.12 -18.66 6.09
C ALA A 26 -2.36 -18.66 5.19
N ASP A 27 -3.53 -18.52 5.81
CA ASP A 27 -4.83 -18.38 5.12
C ASP A 27 -5.01 -17.01 4.42
N VAL A 28 -3.96 -16.18 4.44
CA VAL A 28 -3.94 -14.85 3.82
C VAL A 28 -3.25 -14.95 2.47
N PRO A 29 -3.87 -14.48 1.37
CA PRO A 29 -3.25 -14.51 0.05
C PRO A 29 -1.88 -13.79 0.02
N PRO A 30 -0.87 -14.34 -0.70
CA PRO A 30 0.48 -13.78 -0.72
C PRO A 30 0.59 -12.30 -1.08
N TYR A 31 -0.23 -11.80 -2.01
CA TYR A 31 -0.23 -10.38 -2.37
C TYR A 31 -0.67 -9.49 -1.18
N SER A 32 -1.61 -9.98 -0.37
CA SER A 32 -2.12 -9.25 0.79
C SER A 32 -1.10 -9.25 1.93
N GLN A 33 -0.29 -10.29 2.06
CA GLN A 33 0.84 -10.32 3.00
C GLN A 33 1.89 -9.27 2.62
N LEU A 34 2.27 -9.21 1.33
CA LEU A 34 3.20 -8.20 0.83
C LEU A 34 2.66 -6.77 1.02
N ARG A 35 1.37 -6.56 0.70
CA ARG A 35 0.69 -5.27 0.93
C ARG A 35 0.79 -4.83 2.39
N ARG A 36 0.48 -5.74 3.33
CA ARG A 36 0.55 -5.47 4.78
C ARG A 36 1.97 -5.14 5.23
N ALA A 37 2.97 -5.85 4.73
CA ALA A 37 4.37 -5.60 5.06
C ALA A 37 4.82 -4.19 4.65
N ILE A 38 4.47 -3.75 3.43
CA ILE A 38 4.82 -2.41 2.93
C ILE A 38 4.10 -1.33 3.75
N ILE A 39 2.82 -1.52 4.08
CA ILE A 39 2.07 -0.59 4.93
C ILE A 39 2.69 -0.50 6.33
N ALA A 40 3.09 -1.63 6.91
CA ALA A 40 3.72 -1.67 8.22
C ALA A 40 5.09 -0.98 8.22
N ALA A 41 5.94 -1.25 7.22
CA ALA A 41 7.24 -0.61 7.07
C ALA A 41 7.12 0.91 6.87
N ARG A 42 6.08 1.36 6.17
CA ARG A 42 5.75 2.78 6.06
C ARG A 42 5.30 3.38 7.39
N ALA A 43 4.41 2.71 8.11
CA ALA A 43 3.90 3.17 9.40
C ALA A 43 5.00 3.24 10.48
N SER A 44 5.98 2.34 10.43
CA SER A 44 7.14 2.36 11.33
C SER A 44 8.23 3.36 10.91
N GLY A 45 8.10 4.02 9.76
CA GLY A 45 9.11 4.92 9.20
C GLY A 45 10.32 4.22 8.57
N ALA A 46 10.29 2.88 8.43
CA ALA A 46 11.33 2.15 7.70
C ALA A 46 11.28 2.43 6.20
N LEU A 47 10.09 2.79 5.69
CA LEU A 47 9.88 3.34 4.36
C LEU A 47 9.28 4.74 4.50
N ALA A 48 10.06 5.76 4.19
CA ALA A 48 9.65 7.16 4.26
C ALA A 48 8.86 7.59 3.03
N ALA A 49 8.11 8.68 3.15
CA ALA A 49 7.47 9.31 2.00
C ALA A 49 8.54 9.74 0.98
N GLY A 50 8.30 9.44 -0.30
CA GLY A 50 9.26 9.65 -1.38
C GLY A 50 10.23 8.49 -1.61
N ASP A 51 10.27 7.49 -0.72
CA ASP A 51 11.13 6.32 -0.93
C ASP A 51 10.68 5.53 -2.16
N ARG A 52 11.65 5.19 -3.00
CA ARG A 52 11.42 4.40 -4.20
C ARG A 52 11.27 2.92 -3.84
N LEU A 53 10.17 2.33 -4.27
CA LEU A 53 9.95 0.90 -4.20
C LEU A 53 10.72 0.15 -5.30
N PRO A 54 11.11 -1.11 -5.04
CA PRO A 54 11.83 -1.90 -6.02
C PRO A 54 10.96 -2.18 -7.26
N PRO A 55 11.57 -2.38 -8.44
CA PRO A 55 10.85 -2.88 -9.60
C PRO A 55 10.16 -4.21 -9.29
N MET A 56 8.96 -4.43 -9.84
CA MET A 56 8.16 -5.63 -9.55
C MET A 56 8.93 -6.94 -9.76
N ARG A 57 9.77 -7.01 -10.81
CA ARG A 57 10.60 -8.19 -11.10
C ARG A 57 11.70 -8.41 -10.07
N ALA A 58 12.31 -7.35 -9.56
CA ALA A 58 13.34 -7.44 -8.53
C ALA A 58 12.73 -7.92 -7.21
N LEU A 59 11.61 -7.32 -6.80
CA LEU A 59 10.90 -7.70 -5.58
C LEU A 59 10.36 -9.14 -5.65
N ALA A 60 9.87 -9.56 -6.82
CA ALA A 60 9.44 -10.94 -7.05
C ALA A 60 10.59 -11.94 -6.87
N ALA A 61 11.77 -11.63 -7.43
CA ALA A 61 12.95 -12.49 -7.31
C ALA A 61 13.41 -12.62 -5.85
N GLU A 62 13.39 -11.54 -5.10
CA GLU A 62 13.83 -11.52 -3.70
C GLU A 62 12.84 -12.20 -2.74
N THR A 63 11.55 -11.96 -2.93
CA THR A 63 10.50 -12.52 -2.06
C THR A 63 10.06 -13.93 -2.45
N GLY A 64 10.48 -14.41 -3.63
CA GLY A 64 10.04 -15.68 -4.21
C GLY A 64 8.58 -15.67 -4.66
N LEU A 65 7.98 -14.49 -4.83
CA LEU A 65 6.62 -14.32 -5.32
C LEU A 65 6.57 -14.30 -6.85
N ALA A 66 5.43 -14.68 -7.42
CA ALA A 66 5.18 -14.46 -8.84
C ALA A 66 5.06 -12.95 -9.12
N VAL A 67 5.58 -12.49 -10.27
CA VAL A 67 5.53 -11.08 -10.68
C VAL A 67 4.09 -10.53 -10.67
N ASN A 68 3.11 -11.33 -11.11
CA ASN A 68 1.70 -10.93 -11.11
C ASN A 68 1.14 -10.72 -9.70
N THR A 69 1.65 -11.46 -8.70
CA THR A 69 1.28 -11.30 -7.29
C THR A 69 1.82 -9.99 -6.74
N VAL A 70 3.07 -9.64 -7.07
CA VAL A 70 3.67 -8.35 -6.72
C VAL A 70 2.93 -7.19 -7.42
N ALA A 71 2.62 -7.34 -8.70
CA ALA A 71 1.85 -6.36 -9.46
C ALA A 71 0.46 -6.11 -8.84
N LYS A 72 -0.23 -7.18 -8.41
CA LYS A 72 -1.50 -7.06 -7.69
C LYS A 72 -1.34 -6.30 -6.38
N ALA A 73 -0.30 -6.59 -5.59
CA ALA A 73 -0.04 -5.87 -4.35
C ALA A 73 0.21 -4.38 -4.59
N TYR A 74 1.03 -4.02 -5.58
CA TYR A 74 1.32 -2.62 -5.93
C TYR A 74 0.05 -1.89 -6.38
N LYS A 75 -0.78 -2.53 -7.21
CA LYS A 75 -2.06 -1.95 -7.65
C LYS A 75 -2.98 -1.65 -6.47
N GLU A 76 -3.05 -2.53 -5.48
CA GLU A 76 -3.85 -2.29 -4.27
C GLU A 76 -3.26 -1.21 -3.36
N LEU A 77 -1.92 -1.14 -3.24
CA LEU A 77 -1.24 -0.06 -2.51
C LEU A 77 -1.49 1.29 -3.15
N GLU A 78 -1.48 1.35 -4.49
CA GLU A 78 -1.74 2.58 -5.25
C GLU A 78 -3.20 3.02 -5.10
N ALA A 79 -4.14 2.07 -5.19
CA ALA A 79 -5.55 2.33 -4.94
C ALA A 79 -5.81 2.82 -3.50
N ALA A 80 -5.12 2.26 -2.52
CA ALA A 80 -5.15 2.74 -1.13
C ALA A 80 -4.38 4.06 -0.93
N GLY A 81 -3.65 4.51 -1.96
CA GLY A 81 -2.84 5.72 -1.91
C GLY A 81 -1.68 5.65 -0.94
N ALA A 82 -1.19 4.46 -0.62
CA ALA A 82 0.04 4.23 0.11
C ALA A 82 1.28 4.37 -0.77
N ILE A 83 1.11 4.19 -2.08
CA ILE A 83 2.14 4.41 -3.10
C ILE A 83 1.58 5.21 -4.28
N GLU A 84 2.48 5.75 -5.09
CA GLU A 84 2.20 6.37 -6.38
C GLU A 84 3.15 5.84 -7.46
N THR A 85 2.65 5.56 -8.66
CA THR A 85 3.47 5.08 -9.78
C THR A 85 3.62 6.15 -10.85
N HIS A 86 4.88 6.52 -11.13
CA HIS A 86 5.25 7.51 -12.15
C HIS A 86 5.78 6.84 -13.42
N GLY A 87 5.06 5.85 -13.96
CA GLY A 87 5.42 5.14 -15.18
C GLY A 87 6.85 4.58 -15.17
N ARG A 88 7.74 5.13 -16.02
CA ARG A 88 9.16 4.71 -16.11
C ARG A 88 10.00 5.11 -14.90
N ALA A 89 9.59 6.13 -14.14
CA ALA A 89 10.33 6.59 -12.97
C ALA A 89 10.26 5.58 -11.80
N GLY A 90 9.20 4.77 -11.75
CA GLY A 90 8.99 3.72 -10.75
C GLY A 90 7.84 4.05 -9.81
N SER A 91 7.78 3.32 -8.70
CA SER A 91 6.75 3.48 -7.67
C SER A 91 7.36 4.05 -6.40
N PHE A 92 6.66 4.94 -5.73
CA PHE A 92 7.16 5.69 -4.56
C PHE A 92 6.15 5.66 -3.42
N ILE A 93 6.64 5.66 -2.18
CA ILE A 93 5.80 5.72 -0.98
C ILE A 93 5.20 7.13 -0.83
N THR A 94 3.92 7.23 -0.51
CA THR A 94 3.27 8.52 -0.24
C THR A 94 3.31 8.87 1.25
N ALA A 95 3.10 10.15 1.59
CA ALA A 95 2.97 10.58 2.98
C ALA A 95 1.72 10.01 3.66
N LEU A 96 1.82 9.63 4.95
CA LEU A 96 0.71 9.07 5.74
C LEU A 96 -0.54 9.98 5.69
N ASP A 97 -0.34 11.29 5.78
CA ASP A 97 -1.42 12.29 5.69
C ASP A 97 -2.19 12.21 4.36
N SER A 98 -1.51 11.89 3.25
CA SER A 98 -2.16 11.68 1.96
C SER A 98 -3.10 10.47 1.98
N THR A 99 -2.73 9.40 2.68
CA THR A 99 -3.61 8.23 2.88
C THR A 99 -4.78 8.57 3.80
N ALA A 100 -4.54 9.27 4.90
CA ALA A 100 -5.60 9.71 5.81
C ALA A 100 -6.63 10.59 5.08
N HIS A 101 -6.16 11.53 4.26
CA HIS A 101 -7.03 12.37 3.44
C HIS A 101 -7.82 11.55 2.41
N LYS A 102 -7.19 10.59 1.72
CA LYS A 102 -7.91 9.67 0.82
C LYS A 102 -8.97 8.84 1.55
N ALA A 103 -8.68 8.36 2.75
CA ALA A 103 -9.65 7.64 3.58
C ALA A 103 -10.85 8.53 3.92
N GLN A 104 -10.62 9.78 4.33
CA GLN A 104 -11.68 10.76 4.57
C GLN A 104 -12.56 10.96 3.33
N THR A 105 -11.94 11.20 2.16
CA THR A 105 -12.68 11.39 0.91
C THR A 105 -13.51 10.15 0.52
N LEU A 106 -13.02 8.94 0.76
CA LEU A 106 -13.78 7.71 0.50
C LEU A 106 -14.95 7.56 1.46
N THR A 107 -14.75 7.85 2.75
CA THR A 107 -15.81 7.84 3.75
C THR A 107 -16.88 8.89 3.45
N GLU A 108 -16.50 10.10 3.06
CA GLU A 108 -17.43 11.15 2.62
C GLU A 108 -18.28 10.72 1.43
N LYS A 109 -17.66 10.05 0.43
CA LYS A 109 -18.38 9.49 -0.73
C LYS A 109 -19.38 8.42 -0.31
N TYR A 110 -18.99 7.53 0.60
CA TYR A 110 -19.87 6.50 1.16
C TYR A 110 -21.07 7.14 1.88
N ILE A 111 -20.83 8.06 2.82
CA ILE A 111 -21.89 8.77 3.55
C ILE A 111 -22.84 9.49 2.58
N THR A 112 -22.27 10.18 1.58
CA THR A 112 -23.05 10.87 0.55
C THR A 112 -23.93 9.91 -0.25
N ALA A 113 -23.42 8.75 -0.62
CA ALA A 113 -24.18 7.74 -1.35
C ALA A 113 -25.31 7.15 -0.50
N MET A 114 -25.05 6.84 0.77
CA MET A 114 -26.05 6.31 1.70
C MET A 114 -27.18 7.32 1.96
N ARG A 115 -26.85 8.60 2.18
CA ARG A 115 -27.85 9.67 2.33
C ARG A 115 -28.73 9.81 1.08
N LYS A 116 -28.18 9.65 -0.13
CA LYS A 116 -28.98 9.64 -1.38
C LYS A 116 -29.94 8.46 -1.48
N LEU A 117 -29.66 7.36 -0.80
CA LEU A 117 -30.55 6.20 -0.70
C LEU A 117 -31.61 6.37 0.41
N GLY A 118 -31.59 7.48 1.16
CA GLY A 118 -32.54 7.78 2.23
C GLY A 118 -32.13 7.29 3.62
N PHE A 119 -30.89 6.84 3.80
CA PHE A 119 -30.39 6.45 5.12
C PHE A 119 -30.06 7.70 5.96
N GLU A 120 -30.51 7.69 7.21
CA GLU A 120 -30.11 8.66 8.23
C GLU A 120 -28.76 8.29 8.86
N ASP A 121 -28.09 9.26 9.50
CA ASP A 121 -26.74 9.09 10.04
C ASP A 121 -26.64 7.90 11.01
N GLN A 122 -27.65 7.69 11.87
CA GLN A 122 -27.70 6.53 12.77
C GLN A 122 -27.73 5.20 12.01
N GLN A 123 -28.54 5.10 10.94
CA GLN A 123 -28.65 3.88 10.14
C GLN A 123 -27.37 3.60 9.35
N ILE A 124 -26.65 4.65 8.93
CA ILE A 124 -25.34 4.53 8.28
C ILE A 124 -24.33 3.94 9.26
N HIS A 125 -24.28 4.44 10.50
CA HIS A 125 -23.42 3.91 11.55
C HIS A 125 -23.73 2.44 11.87
N GLU A 126 -25.00 2.10 12.11
CA GLU A 126 -25.44 0.72 12.38
C GLU A 126 -25.07 -0.23 11.23
N THR A 127 -25.22 0.21 9.98
CA THR A 127 -24.83 -0.57 8.79
C THR A 127 -23.32 -0.81 8.77
N LEU A 128 -22.52 0.20 9.08
CA LEU A 128 -21.06 0.12 9.09
C LEU A 128 -20.56 -0.83 10.20
N ASP A 129 -21.11 -0.72 11.40
CA ASP A 129 -20.77 -1.57 12.54
C ASP A 129 -21.09 -3.04 12.27
N HIS A 130 -22.29 -3.32 11.74
CA HIS A 130 -22.68 -4.67 11.35
C HIS A 130 -21.76 -5.27 10.27
N MET A 131 -21.38 -4.48 9.25
CA MET A 131 -20.48 -4.95 8.18
C MET A 131 -19.04 -5.17 8.64
N LEU A 132 -18.57 -4.40 9.63
CA LEU A 132 -17.24 -4.55 10.22
C LEU A 132 -17.18 -5.63 11.30
N GLY A 133 -18.33 -6.23 11.66
CA GLY A 133 -18.42 -7.25 12.71
C GLY A 133 -18.29 -6.67 14.12
N PHE A 134 -18.55 -5.37 14.30
CA PHE A 134 -18.77 -4.78 15.61
C PHE A 134 -20.23 -4.99 15.98
N GLU A 135 -20.60 -6.21 16.38
CA GLU A 135 -21.90 -6.44 16.99
C GLU A 135 -21.96 -5.70 18.34
N SER A 136 -23.01 -4.89 18.56
CA SER A 136 -23.40 -4.41 19.89
C SER A 136 -24.25 -5.44 20.61
#